data_AF-A0A7V8YSC5-F1
#
_entry.id   AF-A0A7V8YSC5-F1
#
_cell.length_a   1.000
_cell.length_b   1.000
_cell.length_c   1.000
_cell.angle_alpha   90.00
_cell.angle_beta   90.00
_cell.angle_gamma   90.00
#
_symmetry.space_group_name_H-M   'P 1'
#
loop_
_entity.id
_entity.type
_entity.pdbx_description
1 polymer ?
#
loop_
_entity_poly.entity_id
_entity_poly.type
_entity_poly.pdbx_seq_one_letter_code
_entity_poly.pdbx_strand_id
1 'polypeptide(L)'
;MRHLREEGELLTAGIDFPLLATSFRGRHALVVARGPGHKRDLRIVRAYVRDFRPVLVAVDGGAEALLEEGWRPDVIVGDMDSVSDDALRSGADVLVHAYREGHAPGEERLRELGVPFATISAPGISEDVALLLAQEKGAELIVAVGTHFNLVEFLERNRAGMSSTFVTRLKVGEILVDAKGVSQLVSRRVGAWPLVALVVAGLAGIVVAIAASPALRSVFTGLADRLLSL
;
A
#
# COMPACT_ATOMS: atom_id res chain seq x y z
N MET A 1 31.51 15.49 3.68
CA MET A 1 32.12 14.34 2.95
C MET A 1 32.26 13.08 3.78
N ARG A 2 32.76 13.10 5.03
CA ARG A 2 32.88 11.88 5.88
C ARG A 2 31.54 11.27 6.29
N HIS A 3 30.58 12.08 6.76
CA HIS A 3 29.23 11.63 7.13
C HIS A 3 28.46 10.98 5.95
N LEU A 4 28.62 11.50 4.72
CA LEU A 4 27.98 10.97 3.52
C LEU A 4 28.48 9.56 3.15
N ARG A 5 29.75 9.25 3.44
CA ARG A 5 30.33 7.93 3.14
C ARG A 5 29.87 6.88 4.14
N GLU A 6 29.85 7.21 5.42
CA GLU A 6 29.38 6.31 6.49
C GLU A 6 27.86 6.03 6.40
N GLU A 7 27.05 7.04 6.06
CA GLU A 7 25.60 6.86 5.82
C GLU A 7 25.32 6.06 4.54
N GLY A 8 26.09 6.29 3.47
CA GLY A 8 25.98 5.52 2.23
C GLY A 8 26.39 4.05 2.39
N GLU A 9 27.45 3.77 3.15
CA GLU A 9 27.93 2.40 3.41
C GLU A 9 26.89 1.56 4.15
N LEU A 10 26.19 2.11 5.15
CA LEU A 10 25.11 1.39 5.86
C LEU A 10 23.93 1.02 4.95
N LEU A 11 23.57 1.88 3.99
CA LEU A 11 22.50 1.60 3.01
C LEU A 11 22.93 0.59 1.95
N THR A 12 24.24 0.55 1.67
CA THR A 12 24.87 -0.37 0.72
C THR A 12 25.09 -1.75 1.35
N ALA A 13 25.33 -1.83 2.65
CA ALA A 13 25.51 -3.08 3.41
C ALA A 13 24.21 -3.84 3.70
N GLY A 14 23.05 -3.19 3.53
CA GLY A 14 21.75 -3.73 3.90
C GLY A 14 21.46 -3.52 5.38
N ILE A 15 20.21 -3.14 5.69
CA ILE A 15 19.75 -2.99 7.07
C ILE A 15 19.08 -4.31 7.44
N ASP A 16 19.57 -4.96 8.50
CA ASP A 16 18.97 -6.21 8.97
C ASP A 16 17.74 -5.89 9.83
N PHE A 17 16.56 -6.17 9.27
CA PHE A 17 15.30 -5.92 9.95
C PHE A 17 14.91 -7.09 10.86
N PRO A 18 14.45 -6.82 12.10
CA PRO A 18 14.00 -7.87 13.01
C PRO A 18 12.84 -8.68 12.40
N LEU A 19 12.64 -9.89 12.91
CA LEU A 19 11.51 -10.72 12.52
C LEU A 19 10.21 -10.08 13.04
N LEU A 20 9.26 -9.89 12.12
CA LEU A 20 7.89 -9.48 12.41
C LEU A 20 6.97 -10.66 12.12
N ALA A 21 5.80 -10.73 12.77
CA ALA A 21 4.81 -11.76 12.46
C ALA A 21 4.18 -11.55 11.07
N THR A 22 4.08 -10.29 10.66
CA THR A 22 3.51 -9.84 9.40
C THR A 22 4.43 -10.19 8.22
N SER A 23 3.86 -10.90 7.24
CA SER A 23 4.56 -11.22 6.00
C SER A 23 4.22 -10.25 4.87
N PHE A 24 5.26 -9.71 4.24
CA PHE A 24 5.20 -8.81 3.08
C PHE A 24 5.41 -9.53 1.75
N ARG A 25 5.97 -10.76 1.78
CA ARG A 25 6.42 -11.48 0.59
C ARG A 25 5.25 -11.74 -0.37
N GLY A 26 5.41 -11.33 -1.62
CA GLY A 26 4.40 -11.54 -2.67
C GLY A 26 3.13 -10.70 -2.48
N ARG A 27 3.21 -9.63 -1.67
CA ARG A 27 2.11 -8.70 -1.41
C ARG A 27 2.56 -7.29 -1.71
N HIS A 28 1.59 -6.42 -1.97
CA HIS A 28 1.84 -4.99 -1.96
C HIS A 28 1.88 -4.48 -0.52
N ALA A 29 2.53 -3.35 -0.29
CA ALA A 29 2.50 -2.60 0.96
C ALA A 29 1.86 -1.22 0.74
N LEU A 30 1.04 -0.77 1.68
CA LEU A 30 0.52 0.59 1.75
C LEU A 30 1.14 1.27 2.97
N VAL A 31 2.08 2.18 2.72
CA VAL A 31 2.77 2.95 3.76
C VAL A 31 2.04 4.27 3.96
N VAL A 32 1.53 4.48 5.17
CA VAL A 32 0.66 5.61 5.51
C VAL A 32 1.33 6.48 6.57
N ALA A 33 1.58 7.74 6.23
CA ALA A 33 2.05 8.76 7.16
C ALA A 33 1.04 9.92 7.28
N ARG A 34 1.16 10.74 8.33
CA ARG A 34 0.24 11.84 8.65
C ARG A 34 0.70 13.19 8.08
N GLY A 35 1.10 13.25 6.81
CA GLY A 35 1.44 14.50 6.13
C GLY A 35 0.22 15.19 5.48
N PRO A 36 0.42 16.36 4.85
CA PRO A 36 -0.66 17.16 4.29
C PRO A 36 -1.48 16.38 3.25
N GLY A 37 -2.80 16.39 3.39
CA GLY A 37 -3.71 15.75 2.43
C GLY A 37 -3.90 14.24 2.60
N HIS A 38 -3.26 13.59 3.58
CA HIS A 38 -3.35 12.13 3.80
C HIS A 38 -4.79 11.59 3.82
N LYS A 39 -5.75 12.29 4.47
CA LYS A 39 -7.16 11.85 4.51
C LYS A 39 -7.81 11.80 3.14
N ARG A 40 -7.40 12.66 2.21
CA ARG A 40 -7.89 12.65 0.83
C ARG A 40 -7.28 11.48 0.07
N ASP A 41 -5.97 11.27 0.23
CA ASP A 41 -5.23 10.22 -0.46
C ASP A 41 -5.65 8.83 0.03
N LEU A 42 -5.93 8.65 1.33
CA LEU A 42 -6.51 7.43 1.89
C LEU A 42 -7.85 7.07 1.27
N ARG A 43 -8.72 8.08 1.06
CA ARG A 43 -10.01 7.87 0.38
C ARG A 43 -9.85 7.42 -1.07
N ILE A 44 -8.84 7.93 -1.77
CA ILE A 44 -8.53 7.57 -3.16
C ILE A 44 -8.10 6.10 -3.25
N VAL A 45 -7.31 5.61 -2.29
CA VAL A 45 -6.78 4.24 -2.30
C VAL A 45 -7.76 3.20 -1.74
N ARG A 46 -8.98 3.56 -1.34
CA ARG A 46 -9.98 2.60 -0.80
C ARG A 46 -10.24 1.41 -1.72
N ALA A 47 -10.42 1.65 -3.02
CA ALA A 47 -10.63 0.58 -4.00
C ALA A 47 -9.39 -0.32 -4.10
N TYR A 48 -8.20 0.28 -4.06
CA TYR A 48 -6.94 -0.44 -4.08
C TYR A 48 -6.77 -1.34 -2.84
N VAL A 49 -7.03 -0.83 -1.63
CA VAL A 49 -6.95 -1.62 -0.39
C VAL A 49 -7.89 -2.82 -0.44
N ARG A 50 -9.13 -2.60 -0.91
CA ARG A 50 -10.12 -3.67 -1.05
C ARG A 50 -9.68 -4.74 -2.05
N ASP A 51 -9.18 -4.33 -3.21
CA ASP A 51 -8.92 -5.24 -4.33
C ASP A 51 -7.59 -6.01 -4.16
N PHE A 52 -6.56 -5.35 -3.62
CA PHE A 52 -5.20 -5.91 -3.51
C PHE A 52 -4.85 -6.41 -2.11
N ARG A 53 -5.60 -6.00 -1.07
CA ARG A 53 -5.34 -6.34 0.35
C ARG A 53 -3.85 -6.20 0.72
N PRO A 54 -3.25 -5.01 0.51
CA PRO A 54 -1.85 -4.77 0.81
C PRO A 54 -1.58 -4.94 2.31
N VAL A 55 -0.30 -5.11 2.68
CA VAL A 55 0.14 -4.92 4.07
C VAL A 55 -0.02 -3.44 4.42
N LEU A 56 -0.75 -3.15 5.48
CA LEU A 56 -0.99 -1.80 5.97
C LEU A 56 0.10 -1.40 6.97
N VAL A 57 1.03 -0.56 6.53
CA VAL A 57 2.15 -0.06 7.34
C VAL A 57 1.86 1.38 7.74
N ALA A 58 1.62 1.61 9.03
CA ALA A 58 1.48 2.94 9.59
C ALA A 58 2.84 3.51 10.00
N VAL A 59 3.08 4.78 9.68
CA VAL A 59 4.22 5.55 10.19
C VAL A 59 3.71 6.55 11.21
N ASP A 60 4.12 6.38 12.47
CA ASP A 60 3.71 7.22 13.60
C ASP A 60 2.20 7.52 13.56
N GLY A 61 1.84 8.81 13.43
CA GLY A 61 0.47 9.31 13.34
C GLY A 61 -0.39 8.76 12.19
N GLY A 62 0.20 8.00 11.26
CA GLY A 62 -0.50 7.28 10.22
C GLY A 62 -1.35 6.13 10.75
N ALA A 63 -1.07 5.65 11.97
CA ALA A 63 -1.84 4.59 12.60
C ALA A 63 -3.26 5.07 12.94
N GLU A 64 -3.40 6.27 13.49
CA GLU A 64 -4.70 6.90 13.72
C GLU A 64 -5.45 7.12 12.41
N ALA A 65 -4.73 7.57 11.36
CA ALA A 65 -5.34 7.82 10.06
C ALA A 65 -5.93 6.54 9.43
N LEU A 66 -5.28 5.39 9.61
CA LEU A 66 -5.84 4.10 9.20
C LEU A 66 -7.08 3.74 10.03
N LEU A 67 -7.00 3.87 11.35
CA LEU A 67 -8.11 3.54 12.25
C LEU A 67 -9.35 4.43 12.01
N GLU A 68 -9.15 5.72 11.75
CA GLU A 68 -10.23 6.66 11.37
C GLU A 68 -10.95 6.25 10.08
N GLU A 69 -10.24 5.60 9.15
CA GLU A 69 -10.81 5.05 7.91
C GLU A 69 -11.39 3.63 8.11
N GLY A 70 -11.36 3.09 9.33
CA GLY A 70 -11.85 1.76 9.66
C GLY A 70 -10.88 0.62 9.31
N TRP A 71 -9.61 0.94 9.10
CA TRP A 71 -8.56 -0.03 8.79
C TRP A 71 -7.63 -0.24 9.98
N ARG A 72 -7.29 -1.49 10.27
CA ARG A 72 -6.30 -1.82 11.29
C ARG A 72 -4.92 -1.89 10.65
N PRO A 73 -3.89 -1.23 11.18
CA PRO A 73 -2.53 -1.43 10.71
C PRO A 73 -2.10 -2.88 10.93
N ASP A 74 -1.33 -3.42 9.99
CA ASP A 74 -0.61 -4.68 10.17
C ASP A 74 0.72 -4.43 10.89
N VAL A 75 1.37 -3.30 10.56
CA VAL A 75 2.64 -2.88 11.15
C VAL A 75 2.58 -1.39 11.51
N ILE A 76 3.15 -1.01 12.65
CA ILE A 76 3.39 0.38 13.06
C ILE A 76 4.90 0.61 13.17
N VAL A 77 5.42 1.61 12.46
CA VAL A 77 6.83 2.01 12.45
C VAL A 77 6.94 3.43 12.96
N GLY A 78 7.86 3.72 13.88
CA GLY A 78 7.88 5.04 14.50
C GLY A 78 8.78 5.20 15.70
N ASP A 79 8.86 6.43 16.20
CA ASP A 79 9.41 6.73 17.53
C ASP A 79 8.38 6.50 18.65
N MET A 80 7.10 6.30 18.27
CA MET A 80 5.98 6.02 19.15
C MET A 80 5.61 7.16 20.11
N ASP A 81 6.16 8.37 19.92
CA ASP A 81 5.83 9.53 20.77
C ASP A 81 4.48 10.14 20.40
N SER A 82 4.08 10.00 19.13
CA SER A 82 2.86 10.63 18.59
C SER A 82 1.73 9.64 18.24
N VAL A 83 1.96 8.35 18.48
CA VAL A 83 0.98 7.27 18.26
C VAL A 83 0.04 7.18 19.45
N SER A 84 -1.24 7.01 19.24
CA SER A 84 -2.25 6.83 20.28
C SER A 84 -2.18 5.44 20.92
N ASP A 85 -2.61 5.36 22.18
CA ASP A 85 -2.72 4.11 22.92
C ASP A 85 -3.62 3.08 22.23
N ASP A 86 -4.72 3.53 21.62
CA ASP A 86 -5.65 2.67 20.88
C ASP A 86 -4.99 2.10 19.62
N ALA A 87 -4.18 2.91 18.93
CA ALA A 87 -3.39 2.44 17.80
C ALA A 87 -2.34 1.41 18.21
N LEU A 88 -1.62 1.63 19.30
CA LEU A 88 -0.63 0.68 19.81
C LEU A 88 -1.27 -0.65 20.26
N ARG A 89 -2.52 -0.62 20.74
CA ARG A 89 -3.30 -1.81 21.11
C ARG A 89 -4.09 -2.43 19.95
N SER A 90 -3.91 -1.96 18.72
CA SER A 90 -4.68 -2.43 17.55
C SER A 90 -4.39 -3.89 17.15
N GLY A 91 -3.26 -4.44 17.63
CA GLY A 91 -2.76 -5.78 17.31
C GLY A 91 -1.70 -5.82 16.20
N ALA A 92 -1.24 -4.66 15.75
CA ALA A 92 -0.16 -4.54 14.76
C ALA A 92 1.20 -4.99 15.33
N ASP A 93 2.09 -5.46 14.46
CA ASP A 93 3.51 -5.56 14.80
C ASP A 93 4.09 -4.15 15.00
N VAL A 94 4.73 -3.91 16.14
CA VAL A 94 5.32 -2.60 16.46
C VAL A 94 6.83 -2.65 16.23
N LEU A 95 7.33 -1.81 15.33
CA LEU A 95 8.75 -1.62 15.07
C LEU A 95 9.16 -0.21 15.51
N VAL A 96 9.86 -0.13 16.63
CA VAL A 96 10.38 1.11 17.18
C VAL A 96 11.66 1.51 16.45
N HIS A 97 11.65 2.69 15.87
CA HIS A 97 12.80 3.32 15.25
C HIS A 97 13.63 4.03 16.31
N ALA A 98 14.75 3.41 16.68
CA ALA A 98 15.69 3.93 17.65
C ALA A 98 16.68 4.91 17.01
N TYR A 99 17.14 5.89 17.79
CA TYR A 99 18.26 6.74 17.41
C TYR A 99 19.55 5.92 17.23
N ARG A 100 20.57 6.49 16.57
CA ARG A 100 21.87 5.83 16.33
C ARG A 100 22.58 5.39 17.62
N GLU A 101 22.30 6.08 18.72
CA GLU A 101 22.83 5.79 20.05
C GLU A 101 22.16 4.57 20.71
N GLY A 102 21.18 3.96 20.04
CA GLY A 102 20.43 2.79 20.51
C GLY A 102 19.25 3.14 21.43
N HIS A 103 19.06 4.41 21.76
CA HIS A 103 17.89 4.85 22.51
C HIS A 103 16.64 4.75 21.64
N ALA A 104 15.69 3.93 22.08
CA ALA A 104 14.40 3.70 21.44
C ALA A 104 13.33 4.57 22.14
N PRO A 105 12.87 5.66 21.51
CA PRO A 105 11.80 6.46 22.08
C PRO A 105 10.52 5.64 22.19
N GLY A 106 9.66 5.99 23.14
CA GLY A 106 8.41 5.25 23.41
C GLY A 106 8.58 3.81 23.92
N GLU A 107 9.79 3.29 24.12
CA GLU A 107 10.02 1.93 24.59
C GLU A 107 9.44 1.69 26.00
N GLU A 108 9.69 2.62 26.92
CA GLU A 108 9.14 2.58 28.27
C GLU A 108 7.61 2.59 28.24
N ARG A 109 7.02 3.47 27.43
CA ARG A 109 5.58 3.53 27.21
C ARG A 109 5.02 2.20 26.69
N LEU A 110 5.66 1.56 25.70
CA LEU A 110 5.22 0.27 25.18
C LEU A 110 5.26 -0.84 26.24
N ARG A 111 6.30 -0.85 27.09
CA ARG A 111 6.39 -1.79 28.22
C ARG A 111 5.27 -1.58 29.23
N GLU A 112 4.95 -0.34 29.57
CA GLU A 112 3.84 0.00 30.46
C GLU A 112 2.48 -0.43 29.89
N LEU A 113 2.29 -0.28 28.58
CA LEU A 113 1.08 -0.69 27.87
C LEU A 113 0.99 -2.21 27.66
N GLY A 114 2.08 -2.95 27.89
CA GLY A 114 2.17 -4.40 27.65
C GLY A 114 2.14 -4.76 26.16
N VAL A 115 2.56 -3.85 25.28
CA VAL A 115 2.56 -4.04 23.83
C VAL A 115 3.91 -4.64 23.41
N PRO A 116 3.94 -5.81 22.74
CA PRO A 116 5.18 -6.35 22.19
C PRO A 116 5.72 -5.47 21.07
N PHE A 117 7.04 -5.27 21.03
CA PHE A 117 7.69 -4.50 19.99
C PHE A 117 9.06 -5.07 19.64
N ALA A 118 9.53 -4.76 18.44
CA ALA A 118 10.91 -4.90 18.02
C ALA A 118 11.54 -3.51 17.88
N THR A 119 12.86 -3.42 17.98
CA THR A 119 13.61 -2.17 17.80
C THR A 119 14.51 -2.27 16.58
N ILE A 120 14.72 -1.15 15.90
CA ILE A 120 15.72 -1.03 14.85
C ILE A 120 16.43 0.32 14.94
N SER A 121 17.76 0.29 14.83
CA SER A 121 18.56 1.50 14.70
C SER A 121 18.97 1.63 13.23
N ALA A 122 18.39 2.60 12.54
CA ALA A 122 18.62 2.85 11.13
C ALA A 122 18.83 4.36 10.89
N PRO A 123 19.65 4.76 9.90
CA PRO A 123 19.70 6.16 9.49
C PRO A 123 18.40 6.55 8.75
N GLY A 124 17.98 7.80 8.91
CA GLY A 124 16.82 8.37 8.21
C GLY A 124 15.70 8.78 9.16
N ILE A 125 14.50 9.01 8.61
CA ILE A 125 13.27 9.23 9.39
C ILE A 125 12.42 7.94 9.41
N SER A 126 11.44 7.85 10.30
CA SER A 126 10.56 6.67 10.42
C SER A 126 9.85 6.31 9.11
N GLU A 127 9.53 7.29 8.25
CA GLU A 127 8.98 7.04 6.90
C GLU A 127 9.96 6.22 6.04
N ASP A 128 11.26 6.53 6.08
CA ASP A 128 12.26 5.81 5.29
C ASP A 128 12.45 4.38 5.80
N VAL A 129 12.45 4.20 7.12
CA VAL A 129 12.53 2.88 7.76
C VAL A 129 11.35 2.00 7.34
N ALA A 130 10.13 2.56 7.26
CA ALA A 130 8.96 1.83 6.80
C ALA A 130 9.06 1.41 5.33
N LEU A 131 9.59 2.27 4.45
CA LEU A 131 9.83 1.94 3.04
C LEU A 131 10.89 0.84 2.89
N LEU A 132 12.00 0.95 3.63
CA LEU A 132 13.06 -0.05 3.65
C LEU A 132 12.56 -1.38 4.21
N LEU A 133 11.76 -1.36 5.28
CA LEU A 133 11.15 -2.56 5.84
C LEU A 133 10.32 -3.29 4.80
N ALA A 134 9.42 -2.57 4.11
CA ALA A 134 8.56 -3.17 3.11
C ALA A 134 9.36 -3.78 1.95
N GLN A 135 10.42 -3.10 1.50
CA GLN A 135 11.31 -3.58 0.44
C GLN A 135 12.11 -4.82 0.88
N GLU A 136 12.77 -4.77 2.04
CA GLU A 136 13.59 -5.87 2.57
C GLU A 136 12.76 -7.13 2.88
N LYS A 137 11.53 -6.94 3.37
CA LYS A 137 10.59 -8.06 3.62
C LYS A 137 9.93 -8.60 2.35
N GLY A 138 10.22 -8.03 1.19
CA GLY A 138 9.86 -8.57 -0.13
C GLY A 138 8.48 -8.14 -0.65
N ALA A 139 8.05 -6.91 -0.36
CA ALA A 139 6.87 -6.34 -1.00
C ALA A 139 7.08 -6.18 -2.52
N GLU A 140 6.09 -6.56 -3.33
CA GLU A 140 6.16 -6.46 -4.79
C GLU A 140 5.93 -5.02 -5.29
N LEU A 141 5.18 -4.24 -4.51
CA LEU A 141 4.83 -2.85 -4.80
C LEU A 141 4.63 -2.11 -3.48
N ILE A 142 5.17 -0.90 -3.38
CA ILE A 142 4.99 -0.02 -2.22
C ILE A 142 4.17 1.19 -2.67
N VAL A 143 3.02 1.38 -2.05
CA VAL A 143 2.17 2.55 -2.25
C VAL A 143 2.31 3.47 -1.06
N ALA A 144 2.69 4.72 -1.28
CA ALA A 144 2.87 5.68 -0.20
C ALA A 144 1.74 6.72 -0.15
N VAL A 145 1.19 6.96 1.05
CA VAL A 145 0.06 7.86 1.32
C VAL A 145 0.45 8.86 2.40
N GLY A 146 0.25 10.15 2.15
CA GLY A 146 0.44 11.18 3.17
C GLY A 146 1.89 11.37 3.64
N THR A 147 2.82 10.66 3.04
CA THR A 147 4.26 10.80 3.17
C THR A 147 4.73 12.11 2.55
N HIS A 148 5.77 12.74 3.10
CA HIS A 148 6.27 14.05 2.66
C HIS A 148 7.07 13.93 1.33
N PHE A 149 6.39 13.58 0.23
CA PHE A 149 6.97 13.31 -1.10
C PHE A 149 7.23 14.54 -1.96
N ASN A 150 7.59 15.69 -1.37
CA ASN A 150 8.06 16.80 -2.18
C ASN A 150 9.60 16.84 -2.12
N LEU A 151 10.24 16.30 -3.17
CA LEU A 151 11.70 16.31 -3.35
C LEU A 151 12.28 17.75 -3.24
N VAL A 152 11.47 18.75 -3.56
CA VAL A 152 11.78 20.18 -3.44
C VAL A 152 11.78 20.64 -1.98
N GLU A 153 10.77 20.26 -1.20
CA GLU A 153 10.64 20.62 0.23
C GLU A 153 11.70 19.92 1.10
N PHE A 154 12.18 18.77 0.63
CA PHE A 154 13.31 18.02 1.17
C PHE A 154 14.66 18.72 0.94
N LEU A 155 14.89 19.33 -0.23
CA LEU A 155 16.11 20.10 -0.52
C LEU A 155 16.17 21.43 0.25
N GLU A 156 15.02 22.00 0.62
CA GLU A 156 14.94 23.27 1.34
C GLU A 156 15.26 23.15 2.84
N ARG A 157 15.00 22.00 3.47
CA ARG A 157 15.25 21.79 4.91
C ARG A 157 16.61 21.17 5.17
N ASN A 158 17.68 21.97 5.10
CA ASN A 158 19.07 21.60 5.41
C ASN A 158 19.23 21.01 6.84
N ARG A 159 18.89 19.73 7.03
CA ARG A 159 18.99 18.98 8.29
C ARG A 159 19.88 17.74 8.12
N ALA A 160 20.71 17.46 9.12
CA ALA A 160 21.54 16.27 9.18
C ALA A 160 20.68 14.99 9.17
N GLY A 161 21.03 13.99 8.36
CA GLY A 161 20.29 12.73 8.17
C GLY A 161 19.70 12.53 6.75
N MET A 162 19.61 13.59 5.94
CA MET A 162 18.93 13.59 4.63
C MET A 162 19.66 12.87 3.48
N SER A 163 20.93 12.50 3.62
CA SER A 163 21.61 11.78 2.54
C SER A 163 21.10 10.34 2.39
N SER A 164 20.66 9.76 3.51
CA SER A 164 20.19 8.38 3.60
C SER A 164 18.79 8.16 3.01
N THR A 165 17.89 9.12 3.19
CA THR A 165 16.56 9.15 2.58
C THR A 165 16.63 9.16 1.04
N PHE A 166 17.58 9.89 0.47
CA PHE A 166 17.75 9.99 -0.99
C PHE A 166 18.23 8.67 -1.60
N VAL A 167 19.22 8.02 -0.97
CA VAL A 167 19.75 6.71 -1.40
C VAL A 167 18.72 5.60 -1.20
N THR A 168 17.96 5.64 -0.11
CA THR A 168 16.80 4.75 0.12
C THR A 168 15.79 4.87 -1.00
N ARG A 169 15.42 6.09 -1.41
CA ARG A 169 14.47 6.31 -2.50
C ARG A 169 15.01 5.91 -3.87
N LEU A 170 16.33 5.99 -4.12
CA LEU A 170 16.94 5.41 -5.33
C LEU A 170 16.87 3.88 -5.32
N LYS A 171 17.13 3.25 -4.17
CA LYS A 171 17.07 1.79 -4.01
C LYS A 171 15.64 1.24 -4.11
N VAL A 172 14.66 2.00 -3.63
CA VAL A 172 13.23 1.63 -3.59
C VAL A 172 12.45 2.14 -4.82
N GLY A 173 13.04 3.07 -5.59
CA GLY A 173 12.35 3.85 -6.63
C GLY A 173 11.76 3.04 -7.79
N GLU A 174 12.22 1.81 -8.05
CA GLU A 174 11.65 0.97 -9.11
C GLU A 174 10.29 0.34 -8.72
N ILE A 175 10.00 0.23 -7.42
CA ILE A 175 8.79 -0.44 -6.89
C ILE A 175 7.89 0.51 -6.07
N LEU A 176 8.17 1.82 -6.08
CA LEU A 176 7.48 2.83 -5.28
C LEU A 176 6.51 3.66 -6.13
N VAL A 177 5.23 3.66 -5.74
CA VAL A 177 4.19 4.44 -6.40
C VAL A 177 3.50 5.35 -5.38
N ASP A 178 3.45 6.64 -5.64
CA ASP A 178 2.65 7.58 -4.83
C ASP A 178 1.15 7.27 -5.00
N ALA A 179 0.36 7.40 -3.93
CA ALA A 179 -1.09 7.21 -3.95
C ALA A 179 -1.80 7.95 -5.10
N LYS A 180 -1.29 9.13 -5.49
CA LYS A 180 -1.77 9.90 -6.64
C LYS A 180 -1.55 9.17 -7.96
N GLY A 181 -0.44 8.45 -8.12
CA GLY A 181 -0.15 7.56 -9.25
C GLY A 181 -1.06 6.31 -9.29
N VAL A 182 -1.43 5.77 -8.13
CA VAL A 182 -2.37 4.63 -8.04
C VAL A 182 -3.76 5.00 -8.58
N SER A 183 -4.22 6.23 -8.34
CA SER A 183 -5.51 6.70 -8.90
C SER A 183 -5.57 6.63 -10.43
N GLN A 184 -4.42 6.77 -11.10
CA GLN A 184 -4.32 6.67 -12.57
C GLN A 184 -4.31 5.20 -13.02
N LEU A 185 -3.64 4.31 -12.28
CA LEU A 185 -3.55 2.87 -12.58
C LEU A 185 -4.86 2.11 -12.29
N VAL A 186 -5.60 2.50 -11.25
CA VAL A 186 -6.88 1.87 -10.85
C VAL A 186 -8.04 2.30 -11.76
N SER A 187 -7.89 3.38 -12.54
CA SER A 187 -8.95 3.93 -13.38
C SER A 187 -9.28 3.14 -14.67
N ARG A 188 -8.57 2.04 -14.97
CA ARG A 188 -8.73 1.27 -16.22
C ARG A 188 -9.35 -0.11 -16.08
N ARG A 189 -10.34 -0.29 -15.20
CA ARG A 189 -11.31 -1.38 -15.39
C ARG A 189 -12.48 -0.86 -16.22
N VAL A 190 -12.53 -1.25 -17.50
CA VAL A 190 -13.80 -1.34 -18.23
C VAL A 190 -14.73 -2.18 -17.36
N GLY A 191 -15.78 -1.56 -16.80
CA GLY A 191 -16.77 -2.27 -15.98
C GLY A 191 -17.37 -3.45 -16.76
N ALA A 192 -18.15 -4.33 -16.14
CA ALA A 192 -18.75 -5.46 -16.87
C ALA A 192 -19.69 -5.02 -18.02
N TRP A 193 -20.03 -3.72 -18.11
CA TRP A 193 -20.96 -3.14 -19.06
C TRP A 193 -20.64 -3.36 -20.54
N PRO A 194 -19.40 -3.18 -21.05
CA PRO A 194 -19.07 -3.49 -22.44
C PRO A 194 -19.20 -4.99 -22.74
N LEU A 195 -18.95 -5.85 -21.74
CA LEU A 195 -19.13 -7.30 -21.85
C LEU A 195 -20.61 -7.67 -21.97
N VAL A 196 -21.45 -7.07 -21.12
CA VAL A 196 -22.92 -7.19 -21.22
C VAL A 196 -23.44 -6.64 -22.54
N ALA A 197 -22.96 -5.46 -22.97
CA ALA A 197 -23.35 -4.84 -24.23
C ALA A 197 -22.94 -5.71 -25.44
N LEU A 198 -21.77 -6.35 -25.40
CA LEU A 198 -21.32 -7.29 -26.43
C LEU A 198 -22.22 -8.53 -26.49
N VAL A 199 -22.57 -9.11 -25.35
CA VAL A 199 -23.48 -10.26 -25.27
C VAL A 199 -24.86 -9.87 -25.82
N VAL A 200 -25.40 -8.72 -25.42
CA VAL A 200 -26.70 -8.22 -25.91
C VAL A 200 -26.67 -7.95 -27.40
N ALA A 201 -25.60 -7.32 -27.91
CA ALA A 201 -25.44 -7.08 -29.34
C ALA A 201 -25.34 -8.40 -30.14
N GLY A 202 -24.62 -9.39 -29.62
CA GLY A 202 -24.54 -10.73 -30.21
C GLY A 202 -25.90 -11.43 -30.26
N LEU A 203 -26.64 -11.43 -29.16
CA LEU A 203 -27.99 -12.00 -29.08
C LEU A 203 -28.96 -11.28 -30.03
N ALA A 204 -28.93 -9.95 -30.09
CA ALA A 204 -29.74 -9.17 -31.01
C ALA A 204 -29.41 -9.51 -32.47
N GLY A 205 -28.13 -9.67 -32.81
CA GLY A 205 -27.70 -10.10 -34.13
C GLY A 205 -28.25 -11.48 -34.51
N ILE A 206 -28.23 -12.44 -33.59
CA ILE A 206 -28.82 -13.78 -33.79
C ILE A 206 -30.33 -13.67 -34.05
N VAL A 207 -31.06 -12.87 -33.25
CA VAL A 207 -32.50 -12.66 -33.43
C VAL A 207 -32.80 -12.06 -34.81
N VAL A 208 -32.04 -11.05 -35.23
CA VAL A 208 -32.19 -10.43 -36.56
C VAL A 208 -31.89 -11.43 -37.68
N ALA A 209 -30.83 -12.24 -37.55
CA ALA A 209 -30.48 -13.24 -38.54
C ALA A 209 -31.58 -14.31 -38.72
N ILE A 210 -32.17 -14.76 -37.61
CA ILE A 210 -33.34 -15.67 -37.63
C ILE A 210 -34.53 -14.97 -38.27
N ALA A 211 -34.84 -13.73 -37.88
CA ALA A 211 -35.98 -12.97 -38.40
C ALA A 211 -35.83 -12.49 -39.85
N ALA A 212 -34.62 -12.50 -40.42
CA ALA A 212 -34.37 -12.18 -41.82
C ALA A 212 -34.40 -13.43 -42.72
N SER A 213 -34.03 -14.61 -42.18
CA SER A 213 -33.89 -15.84 -42.98
C SER A 213 -35.08 -16.81 -42.80
N PRO A 214 -35.90 -17.05 -43.84
CA PRO A 214 -37.01 -18.02 -43.79
C PRO A 214 -36.57 -19.45 -43.48
N ALA A 215 -35.37 -19.86 -43.94
CA ALA A 215 -34.83 -21.20 -43.73
C ALA A 215 -34.36 -21.44 -42.29
N LEU A 216 -33.89 -20.41 -41.58
CA LEU A 216 -33.54 -20.53 -40.16
C LEU A 216 -34.79 -20.55 -39.26
N ARG A 217 -35.85 -19.81 -39.63
CA ARG A 217 -37.10 -19.80 -38.86
C ARG A 217 -37.71 -21.18 -38.74
N SER A 218 -37.81 -21.94 -39.83
CA SER A 218 -38.42 -23.27 -39.84
C SER A 218 -37.66 -24.31 -39.00
N VAL A 219 -36.32 -24.23 -38.99
CA VAL A 219 -35.47 -25.10 -38.16
C VAL A 219 -35.58 -24.75 -36.68
N PHE A 220 -35.61 -23.45 -36.33
CA PHE A 220 -35.71 -23.01 -34.95
C PHE A 220 -37.09 -23.26 -34.33
N THR A 221 -38.18 -23.02 -35.08
CA THR A 221 -39.53 -23.33 -34.59
C THR A 221 -39.70 -24.83 -34.36
N GLY A 222 -39.18 -25.68 -35.26
CA GLY A 222 -39.22 -27.13 -35.09
C GLY A 222 -38.39 -27.66 -33.90
N LEU A 223 -37.32 -26.95 -33.52
CA LEU A 223 -36.52 -27.25 -32.32
C LEU A 223 -37.20 -26.76 -31.04
N ALA A 224 -37.80 -25.57 -31.05
CA ALA A 224 -38.53 -25.01 -29.92
C ALA A 224 -39.76 -25.86 -29.56
N ASP A 225 -40.51 -26.31 -30.57
CA ASP A 225 -41.67 -27.19 -30.36
C ASP A 225 -41.26 -28.54 -29.76
N ARG A 226 -40.09 -29.09 -30.15
CA ARG A 226 -39.55 -30.33 -29.56
C ARG A 226 -39.07 -30.16 -28.12
N LEU A 227 -38.47 -29.03 -27.78
CA LEU A 227 -38.00 -28.71 -26.43
C LEU A 227 -39.16 -28.40 -25.46
N LEU A 228 -40.26 -27.83 -25.95
CA LEU A 228 -41.47 -27.57 -25.17
C LEU A 228 -42.38 -28.81 -25.04
N SER A 229 -42.15 -29.84 -25.85
CA SER A 229 -42.86 -31.12 -25.81
C SER A 229 -42.19 -32.20 -24.94
N LEU A 230 -41.08 -31.88 -24.28
CA LEU A 230 -40.40 -32.67 -23.24
C LEU A 230 -40.73 -32.11 -21.86
#